data_AF-A0A854WHT3-F1
#
_entry.id   AF-A0A854WHT3-F1
#
_cell.length_a   1.000
_cell.length_b   1.000
_cell.length_c   1.000
_cell.angle_alpha   90.00
_cell.angle_beta   90.00
_cell.angle_gamma   90.00
#
_symmetry.space_group_name_H-M   'P 1'
#
loop_
_entity.id
_entity.type
_entity.pdbx_description
1 polymer ?
#
loop_
_entity_poly.entity_id
_entity_poly.type
_entity_poly.pdbx_seq_one_letter_code
_entity_poly.pdbx_strand_id
1 'polypeptide(L)'
;MYFKTCLEWQCQDHKNIAGQSIWEIGRRLNHVKENDLAHGQFIEWLEKMNFERTVAHRMMKIAIELPNVATLQHLSNRALYLISTLPDEEKEKQIERVENEDVPKIKEIENLKRKLKDSEERNKRLAEHKLNIACNASILVRDSSKVPPSIFNGACNVRKY
;
A
#
# COMPACT_ATOMS: atom_id res chain seq x y z
N MET A 1 40.48 -20.10 13.07
CA MET A 1 39.28 -19.24 13.15
C MET A 1 38.18 -19.99 12.41
N TYR A 2 37.08 -20.23 13.13
CA TYR A 2 36.09 -21.29 12.91
C TYR A 2 35.63 -21.44 11.45
N PHE A 3 35.77 -22.65 10.91
CA PHE A 3 34.79 -23.16 9.96
C PHE A 3 33.43 -23.04 10.66
N LYS A 4 32.72 -21.94 10.39
CA LYS A 4 31.28 -21.82 10.60
C LYS A 4 30.69 -23.15 10.13
N THR A 5 30.11 -23.92 11.05
CA THR A 5 29.95 -25.37 10.86
C THR A 5 29.23 -25.66 9.55
N CYS A 6 29.65 -26.67 8.78
CA CYS A 6 29.08 -27.01 7.46
C CYS A 6 27.54 -27.00 7.44
N LEU A 7 26.91 -27.37 8.57
CA LEU A 7 25.47 -27.33 8.80
C LEU A 7 24.86 -25.93 8.78
N GLU A 8 25.49 -24.94 9.41
CA GLU A 8 25.01 -23.54 9.40
C GLU A 8 24.96 -22.98 7.99
N TRP A 9 25.98 -23.30 7.18
CA TRP A 9 26.03 -22.89 5.78
C TRP A 9 24.91 -23.56 4.97
N GLN A 10 24.69 -24.86 5.12
CA GLN A 10 23.59 -25.58 4.44
C GLN A 10 22.22 -25.00 4.79
N CYS A 11 21.97 -24.71 6.07
CA CYS A 11 20.73 -24.08 6.51
C CYS A 11 20.53 -22.70 5.87
N GLN A 12 21.59 -21.90 5.80
CA GLN A 12 21.52 -20.58 5.17
C GLN A 12 21.32 -20.67 3.66
N ASP A 13 21.98 -21.63 3.00
CA ASP A 13 21.85 -21.88 1.56
C ASP A 13 20.43 -22.31 1.19
N HIS A 14 19.87 -23.30 1.88
CA HIS A 14 18.48 -23.71 1.68
C HIS A 14 17.49 -22.58 1.94
N LYS A 15 17.76 -21.74 2.94
CA LYS A 15 16.94 -20.54 3.21
C LYS A 15 16.99 -19.56 2.03
N ASN A 16 18.17 -19.31 1.47
CA ASN A 16 18.32 -18.44 0.30
C ASN A 16 17.62 -19.03 -0.93
N ILE A 17 17.79 -20.33 -1.21
CA ILE A 17 17.13 -21.04 -2.31
C ILE A 17 15.61 -20.96 -2.17
N ALA A 18 15.07 -21.11 -0.95
CA ALA A 18 13.64 -20.99 -0.71
C ALA A 18 13.12 -19.59 -1.04
N GLY A 19 13.85 -18.53 -0.65
CA GLY A 19 13.51 -17.15 -1.00
C GLY A 19 13.52 -16.89 -2.51
N GLN A 20 14.55 -17.36 -3.20
CA GLN A 20 14.65 -17.25 -4.67
C GLN A 20 13.51 -18.00 -5.37
N SER A 21 13.16 -19.19 -4.87
CA SER A 21 12.08 -20.00 -5.42
C SER A 21 10.72 -19.29 -5.32
N ILE A 22 10.42 -18.64 -4.19
CA ILE A 22 9.19 -17.86 -4.01
C ILE A 22 9.08 -16.78 -5.09
N TRP A 23 10.18 -16.08 -5.38
CA TRP A 23 10.20 -14.99 -6.35
C TRP A 23 10.08 -15.50 -7.79
N GLU A 24 10.84 -16.53 -8.16
CA GLU A 24 10.80 -17.09 -9.51
C GLU A 24 9.43 -17.71 -9.81
N ILE A 25 8.82 -18.41 -8.83
CA ILE A 25 7.43 -18.88 -8.95
C ILE A 25 6.50 -17.69 -9.21
N GLY A 26 6.60 -16.61 -8.44
CA GLY A 26 5.81 -15.40 -8.64
C GLY A 26 5.93 -14.83 -10.06
N ARG A 27 7.16 -14.73 -10.59
CA ARG A 27 7.39 -14.28 -11.98
C ARG A 27 6.75 -15.22 -13.01
N ARG A 28 6.89 -16.53 -12.84
CA ARG A 28 6.31 -17.52 -13.76
C ARG A 28 4.78 -17.47 -13.73
N LEU A 29 4.19 -17.32 -12.55
CA LEU A 29 2.74 -17.15 -12.38
C LEU A 29 2.22 -15.90 -13.09
N ASN A 30 2.94 -14.77 -13.00
CA ASN A 30 2.59 -13.56 -13.74
C ASN A 30 2.71 -13.75 -15.25
N HIS A 31 3.81 -14.36 -15.71
CA HIS A 31 4.03 -14.63 -17.13
C HIS A 31 2.91 -15.49 -17.73
N VAL A 32 2.58 -16.59 -17.06
CA VAL A 32 1.52 -17.52 -17.45
C VAL A 32 0.16 -16.82 -17.50
N LYS A 33 -0.13 -15.95 -16.51
CA LYS A 33 -1.37 -15.18 -16.47
C LYS A 33 -1.48 -14.14 -17.60
N GLU A 34 -0.37 -13.55 -18.03
CA GLU A 34 -0.34 -12.50 -19.06
C GLU A 34 -0.26 -13.05 -20.48
N ASN A 35 0.40 -14.20 -20.68
CA ASN A 35 0.76 -14.71 -22.01
C ASN A 35 0.02 -15.99 -22.40
N ASP A 36 -0.25 -16.89 -21.44
CA ASP A 36 -0.66 -18.27 -21.74
C ASP A 36 -2.13 -18.56 -21.45
N LEU A 37 -2.81 -17.77 -20.60
CA LEU A 37 -4.20 -18.03 -20.21
C LEU A 37 -5.19 -16.93 -20.61
N ALA A 38 -6.36 -17.39 -21.06
CA ALA A 38 -7.51 -16.52 -21.26
C ALA A 38 -8.05 -16.00 -19.91
N HIS A 39 -8.64 -14.80 -19.94
CA HIS A 39 -9.22 -14.16 -18.76
C HIS A 39 -10.24 -15.08 -18.07
N GLY A 40 -10.01 -15.41 -16.79
CA GLY A 40 -10.87 -16.28 -15.99
C GLY A 40 -10.36 -17.71 -15.76
N GLN A 41 -9.44 -18.22 -16.59
CA GLN A 41 -8.93 -19.61 -16.48
C GLN A 41 -7.79 -19.76 -15.45
N PHE A 42 -7.23 -18.65 -14.98
CA PHE A 42 -6.07 -18.66 -14.07
C PHE A 42 -6.33 -19.42 -12.76
N ILE A 43 -7.53 -19.30 -12.22
CA ILE A 43 -7.92 -19.96 -10.97
C ILE A 43 -7.92 -21.48 -11.11
N GLU A 44 -8.59 -21.99 -12.14
CA GLU A 44 -8.69 -23.43 -12.41
C GLU A 44 -7.30 -24.03 -12.67
N TRP A 45 -6.44 -23.26 -13.34
CA TRP A 45 -5.05 -23.66 -13.57
C TRP A 45 -4.23 -23.73 -12.28
N LEU A 46 -4.40 -22.78 -11.35
CA LEU A 46 -3.75 -22.85 -10.02
C LEU A 46 -4.20 -24.09 -9.24
N GLU A 47 -5.49 -24.41 -9.28
CA GLU A 47 -6.06 -25.60 -8.63
C GLU A 47 -5.48 -26.89 -9.22
N LYS A 48 -5.35 -26.97 -10.55
CA LYS A 48 -4.70 -28.10 -11.24
C LYS A 48 -3.24 -28.29 -10.82
N MET A 49 -2.51 -27.20 -10.60
CA MET A 49 -1.12 -27.20 -10.15
C MET A 49 -0.97 -27.38 -8.63
N ASN A 50 -2.09 -27.56 -7.90
CA ASN A 50 -2.15 -27.69 -6.45
C ASN A 50 -1.56 -26.48 -5.70
N PHE A 51 -1.70 -25.28 -6.26
CA PHE A 51 -1.33 -24.03 -5.60
C PHE A 51 -2.50 -23.41 -4.85
N GLU A 52 -2.25 -23.01 -3.60
CA GLU A 52 -3.20 -22.22 -2.84
C GLU A 52 -3.29 -20.80 -3.42
N ARG A 53 -4.51 -20.35 -3.74
CA ARG A 53 -4.75 -19.08 -4.45
C ARG A 53 -4.10 -17.88 -3.76
N THR A 54 -4.18 -17.80 -2.43
CA THR A 54 -3.62 -16.67 -1.66
C THR A 54 -2.10 -16.68 -1.69
N VAL A 55 -1.44 -17.83 -1.56
CA VAL A 55 0.02 -17.98 -1.70
C VAL A 55 0.45 -17.57 -3.11
N ALA A 56 -0.21 -18.07 -4.15
CA ALA A 56 0.09 -17.73 -5.54
C ALA A 56 0.00 -16.21 -5.78
N HIS A 57 -1.10 -15.57 -5.35
CA HIS A 57 -1.26 -14.13 -5.47
C HIS A 57 -0.22 -13.33 -4.67
N ARG A 58 0.18 -13.81 -3.48
CA ARG A 58 1.24 -13.17 -2.69
C ARG A 58 2.58 -13.23 -3.43
N MET A 59 2.96 -14.40 -3.95
CA MET A 59 4.19 -14.60 -4.73
C MET A 59 4.21 -13.70 -5.98
N MET A 60 3.11 -13.67 -6.71
CA MET A 60 2.94 -12.79 -7.88
C MET A 60 3.14 -11.33 -7.53
N LYS A 61 2.53 -10.86 -6.44
CA LYS A 61 2.68 -9.47 -5.99
C LYS A 61 4.11 -9.16 -5.55
N ILE A 62 4.75 -10.07 -4.81
CA ILE A 62 6.16 -9.94 -4.43
C ILE A 62 7.04 -9.77 -5.68
N ALA A 63 6.82 -10.58 -6.71
CA ALA A 63 7.62 -10.54 -7.93
C ALA A 63 7.46 -9.25 -8.76
N ILE A 64 6.28 -8.61 -8.71
CA ILE A 64 6.03 -7.33 -9.41
C ILE A 64 6.65 -6.16 -8.65
N GLU A 65 6.46 -6.13 -7.33
CA GLU A 65 6.79 -4.97 -6.49
C GLU A 65 8.25 -4.94 -6.03
N LEU A 66 8.89 -6.11 -5.96
CA LEU A 66 10.25 -6.28 -5.44
C LEU A 66 11.14 -6.88 -6.53
N PRO A 67 11.80 -6.07 -7.37
CA PRO A 67 12.66 -6.58 -8.44
C PRO A 67 13.98 -7.19 -7.93
N ASN A 68 14.43 -6.83 -6.72
CA ASN A 68 15.71 -7.29 -6.17
C ASN A 68 15.55 -8.52 -5.26
N VAL A 69 15.82 -9.70 -5.85
CA VAL A 69 15.77 -10.99 -5.15
C VAL A 69 16.91 -11.17 -4.17
N ALA A 70 18.12 -10.76 -4.56
CA ALA A 70 19.34 -11.09 -3.85
C ALA A 70 19.38 -10.47 -2.44
N THR A 71 18.92 -9.22 -2.31
CA THR A 71 18.87 -8.52 -1.04
C THR A 71 17.82 -9.10 -0.09
N LEU A 72 16.65 -9.49 -0.61
CA LEU A 72 15.49 -9.84 0.23
C LEU A 72 15.25 -11.35 0.39
N GLN A 73 16.01 -12.21 -0.29
CA GLN A 73 15.81 -13.67 -0.30
C GLN A 73 15.83 -14.34 1.08
N HIS A 74 16.50 -13.73 2.07
CA HIS A 74 16.58 -14.28 3.42
C HIS A 74 15.37 -13.88 4.30
N LEU A 75 14.44 -13.08 3.79
CA LEU A 75 13.21 -12.72 4.47
C LEU A 75 12.14 -13.80 4.30
N SER A 76 11.27 -13.93 5.31
CA SER A 76 10.12 -14.83 5.22
C SER A 76 9.09 -14.35 4.19
N ASN A 77 8.33 -15.26 3.58
CA ASN A 77 7.22 -14.94 2.65
C ASN A 77 6.28 -13.86 3.21
N ARG A 78 5.95 -13.93 4.51
CA ARG A 78 5.10 -12.92 5.16
C ARG A 78 5.76 -11.54 5.19
N ALA A 79 7.04 -11.46 5.52
CA ALA A 79 7.78 -10.20 5.53
C ALA A 79 7.88 -9.61 4.12
N LEU A 80 8.23 -10.42 3.11
CA LEU A 80 8.27 -10.02 1.71
C LEU A 80 6.93 -9.46 1.24
N TYR A 81 5.82 -10.15 1.56
CA TYR A 81 4.49 -9.69 1.20
C TYR A 81 4.10 -8.38 1.90
N LEU A 82 4.49 -8.20 3.16
CA LEU A 82 4.20 -6.96 3.86
C LEU A 82 4.95 -5.79 3.24
N ILE A 83 6.25 -5.96 2.96
CA ILE A 83 7.07 -4.95 2.29
C ILE A 83 6.50 -4.63 0.91
N SER A 84 6.12 -5.63 0.10
CA SER A 84 5.51 -5.39 -1.23
C SER A 84 4.15 -4.66 -1.19
N THR A 85 3.56 -4.48 -0.01
CA THR A 85 2.31 -3.72 0.15
C THR A 85 2.51 -2.32 0.73
N LEU A 86 3.75 -1.93 1.05
CA LEU A 86 4.09 -0.60 1.50
C LEU A 86 4.20 0.38 0.30
N PRO A 87 4.04 1.69 0.52
CA PRO A 87 4.35 2.70 -0.50
C PRO A 87 5.83 2.68 -0.87
N ASP A 88 6.16 3.16 -2.08
CA ASP A 88 7.51 3.08 -2.67
C ASP A 88 8.61 3.62 -1.75
N GLU A 89 8.38 4.78 -1.12
CA GLU A 89 9.34 5.40 -0.20
C GLU A 89 9.68 4.50 1.00
N GLU A 90 8.68 3.86 1.60
CA GLU A 90 8.90 2.96 2.74
C GLU A 90 9.47 1.61 2.30
N LYS A 91 9.15 1.15 1.08
CA LYS A 91 9.78 -0.05 0.49
C LYS A 91 11.28 0.14 0.36
N GLU A 92 11.72 1.25 -0.22
CA GLU A 92 13.15 1.56 -0.41
C GLU A 92 13.90 1.63 0.93
N LYS A 93 13.34 2.31 1.94
CA LYS A 93 13.92 2.35 3.29
C LYS A 93 14.11 0.94 3.88
N GLN A 94 13.15 0.04 3.67
CA GLN A 94 13.29 -1.33 4.17
C GLN A 94 14.33 -2.13 3.40
N ILE A 95 14.47 -1.91 2.09
CA ILE A 95 15.52 -2.53 1.28
C ILE A 95 16.89 -2.06 1.76
N GLU A 96 17.08 -0.76 1.95
CA GLU A 96 18.34 -0.18 2.46
C GLU A 96 18.71 -0.71 3.85
N ARG A 97 17.73 -0.87 4.75
CA ARG A 97 17.98 -1.49 6.07
C ARG A 97 18.48 -2.92 5.96
N VAL A 98 17.89 -3.70 5.06
CA VAL A 98 18.30 -5.08 4.83
C VAL A 98 19.71 -5.16 4.23
N GLU A 99 20.08 -4.21 3.35
CA GLU A 99 21.45 -4.09 2.83
C GLU A 99 22.46 -3.77 3.93
N ASN A 100 22.05 -3.02 4.96
CA ASN A 100 22.83 -2.74 6.17
C ASN A 100 22.76 -3.87 7.23
N GLU A 101 22.36 -5.08 6.85
CA GLU A 101 22.20 -6.26 7.71
C GLU A 101 21.15 -6.14 8.84
N ASP A 102 20.31 -5.10 8.84
CA ASP A 102 19.18 -4.96 9.77
C ASP A 102 17.94 -5.65 9.22
N VAL A 103 17.57 -6.79 9.84
CA VAL A 103 16.40 -7.56 9.43
C VAL A 103 15.13 -6.94 10.02
N PRO A 104 14.22 -6.39 9.20
CA PRO A 104 13.03 -5.73 9.70
C PRO A 104 12.10 -6.73 10.40
N LYS A 105 11.61 -6.36 11.58
CA LYS A 105 10.67 -7.19 12.33
C LYS A 105 9.28 -7.09 11.72
N ILE A 106 8.60 -8.23 11.56
CA ILE A 106 7.24 -8.31 11.01
C ILE A 106 6.27 -7.36 11.75
N LYS A 107 6.35 -7.31 13.09
CA LYS A 107 5.53 -6.41 13.92
C LYS A 107 5.77 -4.93 13.63
N GLU A 108 7.01 -4.57 13.28
CA GLU A 108 7.36 -3.19 12.93
C GLU A 108 6.70 -2.81 11.61
N ILE A 109 6.82 -3.68 10.59
CA ILE A 109 6.18 -3.47 9.28
C ILE A 109 4.65 -3.39 9.42
N GLU A 110 4.04 -4.23 10.25
CA GLU A 110 2.60 -4.18 10.52
C GLU A 110 2.18 -2.87 11.21
N ASN A 111 2.97 -2.39 12.17
CA ASN A 111 2.71 -1.14 12.86
C ASN A 111 2.86 0.06 11.90
N LEU A 112 3.87 0.05 11.04
CA LEU A 112 4.05 1.07 9.99
C LEU A 112 2.84 1.11 9.06
N LYS A 113 2.41 -0.06 8.58
CA LYS A 113 1.23 -0.17 7.72
C LYS A 113 -0.04 0.35 8.40
N ARG A 114 -0.22 0.07 9.68
CA ARG A 114 -1.36 0.59 10.46
C ARG A 114 -1.33 2.11 10.55
N LYS A 115 -0.17 2.69 10.89
CA LYS A 115 0.01 4.14 10.99
C LYS A 115 -0.24 4.85 9.65
N LEU A 116 0.23 4.26 8.54
CA LEU A 116 -0.02 4.80 7.20
C LEU A 116 -1.51 4.82 6.89
N LYS A 117 -2.21 3.69 7.12
CA LYS A 117 -3.66 3.61 6.91
C LYS A 117 -4.43 4.63 7.75
N ASP A 118 -4.08 4.78 9.02
CA ASP A 118 -4.72 5.76 9.92
C ASP A 118 -4.44 7.21 9.47
N SER A 119 -3.27 7.48 8.90
CA SER A 119 -2.92 8.78 8.32
C SER A 119 -3.72 9.06 7.04
N GLU A 120 -3.80 8.09 6.14
CA GLU A 120 -4.57 8.17 4.88
C GLU A 120 -6.05 8.41 5.16
N GLU A 121 -6.65 7.69 6.11
CA GLU A 121 -8.05 7.90 6.49
C GLU A 121 -8.30 9.30 7.06
N ARG A 122 -7.40 9.81 7.91
CA ARG A 122 -7.49 11.19 8.43
C ARG A 122 -7.38 12.22 7.31
N ASN A 123 -6.44 12.03 6.39
CA ASN A 123 -6.27 12.93 5.23
C ASN A 123 -7.51 12.93 4.33
N LYS A 124 -8.11 11.76 4.09
CA LYS A 124 -9.35 11.65 3.31
C LYS A 124 -10.51 12.38 4.00
N ARG A 125 -10.72 12.16 5.30
CA ARG A 125 -11.75 12.87 6.07
C ARG A 125 -11.53 14.38 6.06
N LEU A 126 -10.28 14.83 6.16
CA LEU A 126 -9.94 16.24 6.09
C LEU A 126 -10.22 16.82 4.70
N ALA A 127 -9.92 16.08 3.62
CA ALA A 127 -10.22 16.48 2.26
C ALA A 127 -11.74 16.58 2.01
N GLU A 128 -12.51 15.60 2.47
CA GLU A 128 -13.98 15.61 2.43
C GLU A 128 -14.55 16.79 3.22
N HIS A 129 -14.04 17.06 4.42
CA HIS A 129 -14.46 18.20 5.23
C HIS A 129 -14.14 19.54 4.56
N LYS A 130 -12.94 19.69 3.98
CA LYS A 130 -12.57 20.89 3.20
C LYS A 130 -13.50 21.08 1.99
N LEU A 131 -13.83 20.00 1.28
CA LEU A 131 -14.76 20.04 0.15
C LEU A 131 -16.16 20.47 0.58
N ASN A 132 -16.67 19.94 1.70
CA ASN A 132 -17.97 20.29 2.25
C ASN A 132 -18.03 21.77 2.68
N ILE A 133 -16.98 22.29 3.33
CA ILE A 133 -16.88 23.71 3.66
C ILE A 133 -16.91 24.57 2.40
N ALA A 134 -16.11 24.22 1.38
CA ALA A 134 -16.08 24.95 0.12
C ALA A 134 -17.45 24.94 -0.59
N CYS A 135 -18.13 23.79 -0.59
CA CYS A 135 -19.48 23.64 -1.12
C CYS A 135 -20.48 24.55 -0.40
N ASN A 136 -20.51 24.48 0.94
CA ASN A 136 -21.40 25.30 1.76
C ASN A 136 -21.14 26.80 1.58
N ALA A 137 -19.88 27.22 1.51
CA ALA A 137 -19.51 28.62 1.25
C ALA A 137 -20.06 29.09 -0.12
N SER A 138 -19.98 28.25 -1.15
CA SER A 138 -20.50 28.58 -2.48
C SER A 138 -22.04 28.68 -2.54
N ILE A 139 -22.75 27.92 -1.71
CA ILE A 139 -24.22 27.97 -1.57
C ILE A 139 -24.63 29.28 -0.91
N LEU A 140 -23.98 29.66 0.20
CA LEU A 140 -24.28 30.89 0.94
C LEU A 140 -24.05 32.15 0.09
N VAL A 141 -23.03 32.16 -0.77
CA VAL A 141 -22.78 33.27 -1.71
C VAL A 141 -23.90 33.38 -2.76
N ARG A 142 -24.44 32.25 -3.24
CA ARG A 142 -25.58 32.25 -4.19
C ARG A 142 -26.86 32.78 -3.55
N ASP A 143 -27.16 32.40 -2.31
CA ASP A 143 -28.37 32.86 -1.63
C ASP A 143 -28.31 34.34 -1.22
N SER A 144 -27.11 34.86 -0.94
CA SER A 144 -26.87 36.28 -0.67
C SER A 144 -27.13 37.18 -1.90
N SER A 145 -26.95 36.66 -3.11
CA SER A 145 -27.19 37.38 -4.37
C SER A 145 -28.68 37.48 -4.77
N LYS A 146 -29.57 36.79 -4.05
CA LYS A 146 -31.02 36.78 -4.28
C LYS A 146 -31.82 37.64 -3.29
N VAL A 147 -31.15 38.36 -2.39
CA VAL A 147 -31.83 39.26 -1.44
C VAL A 147 -32.23 40.55 -2.17
N PRO A 148 -33.52 40.84 -2.36
CA PRO A 148 -33.94 42.11 -2.97
C PRO A 148 -33.57 43.28 -2.04
N PRO A 149 -33.14 44.44 -2.58
CA PRO A 149 -32.82 45.63 -1.81
C PRO A 149 -34.11 46.28 -1.29
N SER A 150 -34.74 45.69 -0.28
CA SER A 150 -35.99 46.22 0.27
C SER A 150 -36.04 46.13 1.80
N ILE A 151 -34.96 46.55 2.49
CA ILE A 151 -35.03 47.06 3.88
C ILE A 151 -33.99 48.18 4.05
N PHE A 152 -34.19 49.29 3.36
CA PHE A 152 -33.65 50.60 3.77
C PHE A 152 -34.79 51.61 3.61
N ASN A 153 -35.75 51.58 4.53
CA ASN A 153 -36.74 52.64 4.69
C ASN A 153 -37.19 52.69 6.16
N GLY A 154 -36.24 53.02 7.04
CA GLY A 154 -36.55 53.60 8.34
C GLY A 154 -36.52 55.12 8.20
N ALA A 155 -37.66 55.71 7.85
CA ALA A 155 -37.82 57.15 7.77
C ALA A 155 -37.51 57.79 9.14
N CYS A 156 -36.39 58.51 9.23
CA CYS A 156 -36.07 59.41 10.33
C CYS A 156 -36.98 60.63 10.19
N ASN A 157 -38.15 60.61 10.83
CA ASN A 157 -39.06 61.76 10.85
C ASN A 157 -38.73 62.64 12.06
N VAL A 158 -37.85 63.62 11.85
CA VAL A 158 -37.54 64.68 12.81
C VAL A 158 -38.72 65.64 12.86
N ARG A 159 -39.59 65.51 13.88
CA ARG A 159 -40.54 66.58 14.23
C ARG A 159 -39.79 67.71 14.92
N LYS A 160 -39.72 68.86 14.27
CA LYS A 160 -39.44 70.15 14.89
C LYS A 160 -40.57 70.52 15.85
N TYR A 161 -40.24 70.79 17.10
CA TYR A 161 -40.84 71.84 17.93
C TYR A 161 -39.71 72.49 18.71
#